data_AF-A0A970LP05-F1
#
_entry.id   AF-A0A970LP05-F1
#
_cell.length_a   1.000
_cell.length_b   1.000
_cell.length_c   1.000
_cell.angle_alpha   90.00
_cell.angle_beta   90.00
_cell.angle_gamma   90.00
#
_symmetry.space_group_name_H-M   'P 1'
#
loop_
_entity.id
_entity.type
_entity.pdbx_description
1 polymer ?
#
loop_
_entity_poly.entity_id
_entity_poly.type
_entity_poly.pdbx_seq_one_letter_code
_entity_poly.pdbx_strand_id
1 'polypeptide(L)' 'VAETNMPTPDIMNLVNVSTEGESWDIQKISLLGTGSTGLPSYGMPGSSLYMYVPDEESVLEIKEEITNILETQ' A
#
# COMPACT_ATOMS: atom_id res chain seq x y z
N VAL A 1 -3.36 -17.52 14.08
CA VAL A 1 -4.39 -17.25 13.05
C VAL A 1 -4.09 -15.89 12.47
N ALA A 2 -4.15 -15.72 11.15
CA ALA A 2 -4.02 -14.40 10.52
C ALA A 2 -5.34 -13.64 10.69
N GLU A 3 -5.27 -12.39 11.10
CA GLU A 3 -6.45 -11.53 11.21
C GLU A 3 -6.75 -10.91 9.84
N THR A 4 -8.00 -11.01 9.38
CA THR A 4 -8.48 -10.42 8.13
C THR A 4 -9.92 -9.97 8.28
N ASN A 5 -10.26 -8.86 7.62
CA ASN A 5 -11.65 -8.40 7.48
C ASN A 5 -12.33 -8.98 6.23
N MET A 6 -11.63 -9.79 5.43
CA MET A 6 -12.18 -10.41 4.22
C MET A 6 -13.18 -11.53 4.58
N PRO A 7 -14.44 -11.45 4.14
CA PRO A 7 -15.40 -12.53 4.31
C PRO A 7 -14.95 -13.83 3.63
N THR A 8 -15.29 -14.97 4.22
CA THR A 8 -15.00 -16.28 3.62
C THR A 8 -15.52 -16.46 2.19
N PRO A 9 -16.74 -16.00 1.84
CA PRO A 9 -17.23 -16.10 0.45
C PRO A 9 -16.34 -15.40 -0.57
N ASP A 10 -15.78 -14.24 -0.21
CA ASP A 10 -14.92 -13.45 -1.12
C ASP A 10 -13.60 -14.17 -1.37
N ILE A 11 -13.03 -14.79 -0.33
CA ILE A 11 -11.84 -15.64 -0.46
C ILE A 11 -12.12 -16.81 -1.42
N MET A 12 -13.26 -17.48 -1.26
CA MET A 12 -13.63 -18.62 -2.12
C MET A 12 -13.80 -18.19 -3.59
N ASN A 13 -14.39 -17.03 -3.84
CA ASN A 13 -14.54 -16.49 -5.19
C ASN A 13 -13.18 -16.21 -5.84
N LEU A 14 -12.26 -15.56 -5.12
CA LEU A 14 -10.91 -15.29 -5.61
C LEU A 14 -10.14 -16.58 -5.94
N VAL A 15 -10.30 -17.63 -5.13
CA VAL A 15 -9.69 -18.94 -5.39
C VAL A 15 -10.22 -19.54 -6.69
N ASN A 16 -11.53 -19.51 -6.91
CA ASN A 16 -12.12 -20.09 -8.12
C ASN A 16 -11.61 -19.38 -9.40
N VAL A 17 -11.59 -18.04 -9.40
CA VAL A 17 -11.02 -17.24 -10.51
C VAL A 17 -9.56 -17.64 -10.79
N SER A 18 -8.75 -17.80 -9.74
CA SER A 18 -7.35 -18.21 -9.89
C SER A 18 -7.18 -19.62 -10.48
N THR A 19 -8.13 -20.52 -10.23
CA THR A 19 -8.10 -21.90 -10.76
C THR A 19 -8.59 -22.03 -12.20
N GLU A 20 -9.32 -21.03 -12.70
CA GLU A 20 -9.82 -20.97 -14.08
C GLU A 20 -8.72 -20.53 -15.08
N GLY A 21 -7.54 -20.14 -14.57
CA GLY A 21 -6.32 -19.94 -15.36
C GLY A 21 -6.03 -18.50 -15.77
N GLU A 22 -6.74 -17.52 -15.22
CA GLU A 22 -6.39 -16.10 -15.39
C GLU A 22 -5.13 -15.77 -14.59
N SER A 23 -4.11 -15.23 -15.26
CA SER A 23 -2.89 -14.71 -14.64
C SER A 23 -3.00 -13.21 -14.44
N TRP A 24 -2.72 -12.72 -13.23
CA TRP A 24 -2.63 -11.29 -12.96
C TRP A 24 -1.24 -10.74 -13.31
N ASP A 25 -1.20 -9.57 -13.95
CA ASP A 25 0.02 -8.77 -14.05
C ASP A 25 0.27 -8.07 -12.71
N ILE A 26 1.43 -8.32 -12.10
CA ILE A 26 1.76 -7.83 -10.76
C ILE A 26 2.83 -6.75 -10.88
N GLN A 27 2.41 -5.52 -10.65
CA GLN A 27 3.30 -4.35 -10.64
C GLN A 27 3.64 -3.97 -9.19
N LYS A 28 4.83 -3.41 -8.99
CA LYS A 28 5.32 -2.98 -7.68
C LYS A 28 5.81 -1.54 -7.78
N ILE A 29 5.23 -0.68 -6.96
CA ILE A 29 5.69 0.69 -6.77
C ILE A 29 6.05 0.89 -5.29
N SER A 30 6.97 1.81 -5.00
CA SER A 30 7.47 2.05 -3.65
C SER A 30 7.52 3.55 -3.37
N LEU A 31 7.07 3.95 -2.18
CA LEU A 31 7.03 5.35 -1.76
C LEU A 31 8.44 5.86 -1.45
N LEU A 32 8.89 6.85 -2.22
CA LEU A 32 10.17 7.52 -2.01
C LEU A 32 10.04 8.67 -1.01
N GLY A 33 11.17 9.11 -0.48
CA GLY A 33 11.20 10.05 0.64
C GLY A 33 12.57 10.12 1.29
N THR A 34 12.65 10.93 2.35
CA THR A 34 13.88 11.18 3.09
C THR A 34 13.72 10.82 4.56
N GLY A 35 14.77 10.25 5.13
CA GLY A 35 14.84 10.02 6.57
C GLY A 35 15.11 11.31 7.33
N SER A 36 14.32 11.60 8.35
CA SER A 36 14.52 12.75 9.23
C SER A 36 14.40 12.37 10.69
N THR A 37 15.18 13.01 11.55
CA THR A 37 15.14 12.84 13.01
C THR A 37 14.72 14.13 13.68
N GLY A 38 13.93 14.04 14.75
CA GLY A 38 13.51 15.20 15.54
C GLY A 38 12.18 15.82 15.10
N LEU A 39 11.43 15.13 14.23
CA LEU A 39 10.04 15.46 13.97
C LEU A 39 9.16 15.08 15.19
N PRO A 40 8.13 15.89 15.50
CA PRO A 40 7.25 15.60 16.63
C PRO A 40 6.44 14.32 16.38
N SER A 41 6.57 13.33 17.27
CA SER A 41 5.76 12.10 17.25
C SER A 41 4.49 12.29 18.08
N TYR A 42 3.32 12.06 17.45
CA TYR A 42 2.04 12.12 18.14
C TYR A 42 1.88 11.01 19.19
N GLY A 43 2.32 9.79 18.86
CA GLY A 43 2.24 8.64 19.78
C GLY A 43 3.30 8.65 20.87
N MET A 44 4.40 9.39 20.68
CA MET A 44 5.49 9.52 21.66
C MET A 44 5.96 10.98 21.76
N PRO A 45 5.18 11.86 22.39
CA PRO A 45 5.59 13.25 22.62
C PRO A 45 6.92 13.33 23.37
N GLY A 46 7.79 14.25 22.99
CA GLY A 46 9.09 14.48 23.65
C GLY A 46 10.22 13.51 23.28
N SER A 47 9.96 12.48 22.47
CA SER A 47 10.99 11.58 21.94
C SER A 47 11.46 12.04 20.55
N SER A 48 12.76 11.99 20.29
CA SER A 48 13.32 12.21 18.94
C SER A 48 13.41 10.89 18.21
N LEU A 49 12.45 10.63 17.33
CA LEU A 49 12.39 9.41 16.53
C LEU A 49 12.88 9.68 15.11
N TYR A 50 13.42 8.64 14.49
CA TYR A 50 13.62 8.62 13.04
C TYR A 50 12.26 8.40 12.38
N MET A 51 11.93 9.28 11.43
CA MET A 51 10.69 9.28 10.68
C MET A 51 11.04 9.33 9.19
N TYR A 52 10.25 8.66 8.37
CA TYR A 52 10.35 8.75 6.92
C TYR A 52 9.41 9.84 6.43
N VAL A 53 9.97 10.87 5.80
CA VAL A 53 9.22 11.97 5.20
C VAL A 53 9.00 11.64 3.73
N PRO A 54 7.77 11.34 3.30
CA PRO A 54 7.47 11.04 1.91
C PRO A 54 7.83 12.22 1.00
N ASP A 55 8.36 11.90 -0.18
CA ASP A 55 8.55 12.88 -1.25
C ASP A 55 7.20 13.21 -1.91
N GLU A 56 6.89 14.49 -2.10
CA GLU A 56 5.57 14.91 -2.59
C GLU A 56 5.32 14.47 -4.03
N GLU A 57 6.34 14.49 -4.90
CA GLU A 57 6.25 14.05 -6.28
C GLU A 57 6.01 12.53 -6.34
N SER A 58 6.76 11.75 -5.55
CA SER A 58 6.54 10.30 -5.42
C SER A 58 5.14 9.95 -4.90
N VAL A 59 4.58 10.74 -3.98
CA VAL A 59 3.20 10.55 -3.52
C VAL A 59 2.20 10.79 -4.64
N LEU A 60 2.41 11.80 -5.49
CA LEU A 60 1.54 12.11 -6.62
C LEU A 60 1.60 11.01 -7.67
N GLU A 61 2.80 10.58 -8.06
CA GLU A 61 3.02 9.49 -9.02
C GLU A 61 2.32 8.20 -8.58
N ILE A 62 2.47 7.80 -7.32
CA ILE A 62 1.82 6.58 -6.79
C ILE A 62 0.31 6.70 -6.81
N LYS A 63 -0.24 7.88 -6.51
CA LYS A 63 -1.69 8.09 -6.54
C LYS A 63 -2.23 8.00 -7.97
N GLU A 64 -1.54 8.61 -8.93
CA GLU A 64 -1.89 8.53 -10.34
C GLU A 64 -1.85 7.08 -10.82
N GLU A 65 -0.79 6.33 -10.50
CA GLU A 65 -0.65 4.93 -10.90
C GLU A 65 -1.75 4.04 -10.32
N ILE A 66 -2.07 4.18 -9.03
CA ILE A 66 -3.18 3.45 -8.40
C ILE A 66 -4.50 3.78 -9.10
N THR A 67 -4.72 5.05 -9.44
CA THR A 67 -5.95 5.50 -10.12
C THR A 67 -6.02 4.91 -11.54
N ASN A 68 -4.92 4.97 -12.29
CA ASN A 68 -4.83 4.40 -13.62
C ASN A 68 -5.13 2.90 -13.62
N ILE A 69 -4.59 2.13 -12.67
CA ILE A 69 -4.86 0.69 -12.55
C ILE A 69 -6.34 0.43 -12.26
N LEU A 70 -6.98 1.24 -11.40
CA LEU A 70 -8.39 1.09 -11.06
C LEU A 70 -9.34 1.48 -12.19
N GLU A 71 -8.96 2.44 -13.04
CA GLU A 71 -9.77 2.89 -14.19
C GLU A 71 -9.53 2.06 -15.46
N THR A 72 -8.37 1.39 -15.57
CA THR A 72 -8.02 0.54 -16.72
C THR A 72 -8.60 -0.88 -16.58
N GLN A 73 -8.98 -1.29 -15.36
CA GLN A 73 -9.69 -2.54 -15.06
C GLN A 73 -11.21 -2.38 -15.21
#